data_AF-X6IEP2-F1
#
_entry.id   AF-X6IEP2-F1
#
_cell.length_a   1.000
_cell.length_b   1.000
_cell.length_c   1.000
_cell.angle_alpha   90.00
_cell.angle_beta   90.00
_cell.angle_gamma   90.00
#
_symmetry.space_group_name_H-M   'P 1'
#
loop_
_entity.id
_entity.type
_entity.pdbx_description
1 polymer ?
#
loop_
_entity_poly.entity_id
_entity_poly.type
_entity_poly.pdbx_seq_one_letter_code
_entity_poly.pdbx_strand_id
1 'polypeptide(L)' 'MKIMSAKDAKNAFGLLLDTARAEPVTVEKHGRAVVVVMSVEEFDRLNRAQADDGRSKGQRQQAVKR' A
#
# COMPACT_ATOMS: atom_id res chain seq x y z
N MET A 1 9.75 -2.17 5.82
CA MET A 1 8.85 -1.01 5.76
C MET A 1 9.53 0.12 6.49
N LYS A 2 9.91 1.16 5.75
CA LYS A 2 10.58 2.34 6.30
C LYS A 2 9.56 3.37 6.75
N ILE A 3 9.90 4.19 7.74
CA ILE A 3 9.08 5.32 8.18
C ILE A 3 9.86 6.61 7.93
N MET A 4 9.16 7.65 7.47
CA MET A 4 9.74 8.96 7.21
C MET A 4 8.75 10.06 7.58
N SER A 5 9.24 11.19 8.08
CA SER A 5 8.36 12.33 8.36
C SER A 5 7.90 13.03 7.08
N ALA A 6 6.77 13.71 7.11
CA ALA A 6 6.29 14.52 5.99
C ALA A 6 7.28 15.63 5.61
N LYS A 7 8.06 16.13 6.59
CA LYS A 7 9.12 17.11 6.35
C LYS A 7 10.26 16.48 5.54
N ASP A 8 10.72 15.29 5.93
CA ASP A 8 11.80 14.60 5.23
C ASP A 8 11.35 14.14 3.85
N ALA A 9 10.11 13.68 3.72
CA ALA A 9 9.49 13.33 2.44
C ALA A 9 9.52 14.50 1.45
N LYS A 10 9.17 15.70 1.93
CA LYS A 10 9.20 16.93 1.13
C LYS A 10 10.63 17.31 0.74
N ASN A 11 11.56 17.21 1.68
CA ASN A 11 12.93 17.69 1.48
C ASN A 11 13.81 16.70 0.70
N ALA A 12 13.50 15.41 0.74
CA ALA A 12 14.28 14.33 0.14
C ALA A 12 13.40 13.45 -0.76
N PHE A 13 12.59 14.08 -1.63
CA PHE A 13 11.61 13.36 -2.46
C PHE A 13 12.25 12.33 -3.41
N GLY A 14 13.45 12.62 -3.96
CA GLY A 14 14.18 11.63 -4.77
C GLY A 14 14.51 10.36 -3.99
N LEU A 15 15.07 10.51 -2.78
CA LEU A 15 15.37 9.39 -1.89
C LEU A 15 14.10 8.61 -1.48
N LEU A 16 12.98 9.32 -1.29
CA LEU A 16 11.68 8.68 -1.04
C LEU A 16 11.29 7.77 -2.20
N LEU A 17 11.37 8.26 -3.44
CA LEU A 17 11.02 7.47 -4.62
C LEU A 17 11.95 6.26 -4.78
N ASP A 18 13.26 6.47 -4.65
CA ASP A 18 14.24 5.38 -4.75
C ASP A 18 13.99 4.30 -3.70
N THR A 19 13.70 4.72 -2.46
CA THR A 19 13.36 3.79 -1.38
C THR A 19 12.02 3.09 -1.66
N ALA A 20 10.99 3.83 -2.07
CA ALA A 20 9.65 3.30 -2.32
C ALA A 20 9.60 2.26 -3.45
N ARG A 21 10.55 2.32 -4.39
CA ARG A 21 10.73 1.28 -5.42
C ARG A 21 11.31 -0.02 -4.87
N ALA A 22 12.11 0.04 -3.81
CA ALA A 22 12.73 -1.13 -3.18
C ALA A 22 11.84 -1.72 -2.07
N GLU A 23 11.20 -0.88 -1.25
CA GLU A 23 10.28 -1.29 -0.19
C GLU A 23 9.22 -0.21 0.11
N PRO A 24 8.04 -0.57 0.65
CA PRO A 24 7.05 0.42 1.07
C PRO A 24 7.57 1.37 2.16
N VAL A 25 7.29 2.66 1.99
CA VAL A 25 7.64 3.73 2.93
C VAL A 25 6.37 4.37 3.50
N THR A 26 6.23 4.33 4.82
CA THR A 26 5.17 5.04 5.54
C THR A 26 5.60 6.47 5.78
N VAL A 27 4.76 7.43 5.40
CA VAL A 27 4.98 8.84 5.69
C VAL A 27 4.09 9.25 6.86
N GLU A 28 4.71 9.86 7.87
CA GLU A 28 4.02 10.35 9.06
C GLU A 28 3.92 11.87 9.09
N LYS A 29 2.79 12.38 9.57
CA LYS A 29 2.59 13.79 9.87
C LYS A 29 2.25 13.94 11.34
N HIS A 30 3.03 14.72 12.08
CA HIS A 30 2.88 14.91 13.53
C HIS A 30 2.77 13.59 14.32
N GLY A 31 3.59 12.59 13.96
CA GLY A 31 3.61 11.27 14.62
C GLY A 31 2.44 10.35 14.27
N ARG A 32 1.66 10.67 13.23
CA ARG A 32 0.59 9.80 12.72
C ARG A 32 0.90 9.38 11.30
N ALA A 33 0.85 8.07 11.02
CA ALA A 33 0.92 7.55 9.66
C ALA A 33 -0.24 8.11 8.83
N VAL A 34 0.08 8.76 7.70
CA VAL A 34 -0.91 9.39 6.83
C VAL A 34 -0.97 8.75 5.45
N VAL A 35 0.17 8.32 4.90
CA VAL A 35 0.23 7.67 3.59
C VAL A 35 1.33 6.60 3.58
N VAL A 36 1.20 5.64 2.66
CA VAL A 36 2.27 4.69 2.31
C VAL A 36 2.61 4.92 0.84
N VAL A 37 3.90 5.06 0.55
CA VAL A 37 4.44 5.19 -0.81
C VAL A 37 5.13 3.88 -1.17
N MET A 38 4.81 3.34 -2.34
CA MET A 38 5.36 2.09 -2.87
C MET A 38 5.41 2.16 -4.39
N SER A 39 6.04 1.17 -5.03
CA SER A 39 6.05 1.08 -6.49
C SER A 39 4.65 0.84 -7.06
N VAL A 40 4.45 1.24 -8.31
CA VAL A 40 3.17 1.05 -9.02
C VAL A 40 2.88 -0.45 -9.20
N GLU A 41 3.91 -1.24 -9.48
CA GLU A 41 3.78 -2.69 -9.66
C GLU A 41 3.31 -3.38 -8.38
N GLU A 42 3.81 -2.94 -7.22
CA GLU A 42 3.40 -3.43 -5.91
C GLU A 42 1.94 -3.07 -5.62
N PHE A 43 1.56 -1.82 -5.89
CA PHE A 43 0.19 -1.34 -5.73
C PHE A 43 -0.79 -2.13 -6.61
N ASP A 44 -0.44 -2.36 -7.88
CA ASP A 44 -1.26 -3.14 -8.81
C ASP A 44 -1.40 -4.60 -8.36
N ARG A 45 -0.33 -5.22 -7.83
CA ARG A 45 -0.39 -6.57 -7.28
C ARG A 45 -1.39 -6.66 -6.13
N LEU A 46 -1.34 -5.70 -5.20
CA LEU A 46 -2.28 -5.64 -4.07
C LEU A 46 -3.72 -5.46 -4.56
N ASN A 47 -3.97 -4.58 -5.53
CA ASN A 47 -5.30 -4.36 -6.09
C ASN A 47 -5.86 -5.61 -6.77
N ARG A 48 -5.03 -6.35 -7.51
CA ARG A 48 -5.45 -7.62 -8.13
C ARG A 48 -5.78 -8.68 -7.09
N ALA A 49 -4.95 -8.82 -6.05
CA ALA A 49 -5.21 -9.76 -4.96
C ALA A 49 -6.54 -9.46 -4.24
N GLN A 50 -6.87 -8.18 -4.03
CA GLN A 50 -8.18 -7.78 -3.46
C GLN A 50 -9.36 -8.16 -4.39
N ALA A 51 -9.22 -7.98 -5.70
CA ALA A 51 -10.26 -8.34 -6.66
C ALA A 51 -10.54 -9.85 -6.72
N ASP A 52 -9.53 -10.68 -6.48
CA ASP A 52 -9.66 -12.14 -6.48
C ASP A 52 -10.23 -12.68 -5.14
N ASP A 53 -9.90 -12.04 -4.02
CA ASP A 53 -10.51 -12.34 -2.72
C ASP A 53 -12.01 -11.97 -2.67
N GLY A 54 -12.41 -10.89 -3.33
CA GLY A 54 -13.82 -10.51 -3.48
C GLY A 54 -14.65 -11.56 -4.25
N ARG A 55 -14.07 -12.14 -5.31
CA ARG A 55 -14.72 -13.19 -6.13
C ARG A 55 -14.91 -14.49 -5.37
N SER A 56 -13.91 -14.89 -4.58
CA SER A 56 -13.96 -16.13 -3.79
C SER A 56 -14.89 -16.03 -2.58
N LYS A 57 -15.06 -14.85 -1.98
CA LYS A 57 -16.07 -14.59 -0.94
C LYS A 57 -17.51 -14.63 -1.47
N GLY A 58 -17.76 -14.08 -2.66
CA GLY A 58 -19.08 -14.12 -3.30
C GLY A 58 -19.58 -15.53 -3.65
N GLN A 59 -18.68 -16.41 -4.10
CA GLN A 59 -19.01 -17.80 -4.44
C GLN A 59 -19.26 -18.66 -3.19
N ARG A 60 -18.50 -18.45 -2.09
CA ARG A 60 -18.74 -19.16 -0.82
C ARG A 60 -20.09 -18.81 -0.19
N GLN A 61 -20.55 -17.55 -0.30
CA GLN A 61 -21.84 -17.15 0.25
C GLN A 61 -23.03 -17.72 -0.55
N GLN A 62 -22.88 -17.96 -1.85
CA GLN A 62 -23.93 -18.60 -2.66
C GLN A 62 -24.00 -20.13 -2.44
N ALA A 63 -22.88 -20.77 -2.10
CA ALA A 63 -22.85 -22.20 -1.81
C ALA A 63 -23.43 -22.57 -0.44
N VAL A 64 -23.30 -21.69 0.57
CA VAL A 64 -23.81 -21.94 1.94
C VAL A 64 -25.32 -21.64 2.06
N LYS A 65 -25.92 -20.96 1.08
CA LYS A 65 -27.36 -20.65 1.05
C LYS A 65 -28.21 -21.70 0.31
N ARG A 66 -27.63 -22.85 -0.02
CA ARG A 66 -28.30 -23.97 -0.68
C ARG A 66 -28.36 -25.19 0.23
#